data_AF-A0A6G1DW98-F1
#
_entry.id   AF-A0A6G1DW98-F1
#
_cell.length_a   1.000
_cell.length_b   1.000
_cell.length_c   1.000
_cell.angle_alpha   90.00
_cell.angle_beta   90.00
_cell.angle_gamma   90.00
#
_symmetry.space_group_name_H-M   'P 1'
#
loop_
_entity.id
_entity.type
_entity.pdbx_description
1 polymer ?
#
loop_
_entity_poly.entity_id
_entity_poly.type
_entity_poly.pdbx_seq_one_letter_code
_entity_poly.pdbx_strand_id
1 'polypeptide(L)'
;MAGVKKAAVALAVVLLVVASSAMAPAAAGFTVCGVDADRMEAACGSYCRAGSRERAPRRECCAAVRYADFGCLCKYRDALQSMGNIDAGRAMQIPSKCRIKGAPTSC
;
A
#
# COMPACT_ATOMS: atom_id res chain seq x y z
N MET A 1 -0.14 15.03 -69.29
CA MET A 1 1.20 14.60 -68.82
C MET A 1 1.02 13.60 -67.69
N ALA A 2 1.71 12.46 -67.78
CA ALA A 2 1.96 11.42 -66.78
C ALA A 2 0.79 10.90 -65.91
N GLY A 3 0.25 9.72 -66.29
CA GLY A 3 -0.40 8.83 -65.34
C GLY A 3 0.64 8.11 -64.49
N VAL A 4 0.36 7.90 -63.19
CA VAL A 4 1.07 6.93 -62.35
C VAL A 4 0.10 6.36 -61.29
N LYS A 5 -0.39 5.16 -61.57
CA LYS A 5 -0.40 3.97 -60.70
C LYS A 5 -1.22 4.03 -59.38
N LYS A 6 -2.46 3.55 -59.49
CA LYS A 6 -3.15 2.83 -58.40
C LYS A 6 -2.42 1.53 -58.11
N ALA A 7 -1.46 1.52 -57.19
CA ALA A 7 -0.86 0.30 -56.66
C ALA A 7 -0.04 0.61 -55.41
N ALA A 8 -0.71 0.87 -54.29
CA ALA A 8 -0.20 0.68 -52.93
C ALA A 8 -1.34 0.98 -51.94
N VAL A 9 -2.48 0.31 -52.15
CA VAL A 9 -3.42 0.08 -51.05
C VAL A 9 -2.70 -0.87 -50.10
N ALA A 10 -2.81 -0.58 -48.80
CA ALA A 10 -2.31 -1.37 -47.67
C ALA A 10 -0.80 -1.28 -47.44
N LEU A 11 -0.37 -0.24 -46.70
CA LEU A 11 0.61 -0.35 -45.61
C LEU A 11 0.67 1.01 -44.89
N ALA A 12 0.68 0.97 -43.57
CA ALA A 12 0.77 2.12 -42.64
C ALA A 12 -0.54 2.82 -42.21
N VAL A 13 -1.62 2.06 -42.00
CA VAL A 13 -2.63 2.38 -40.96
C VAL A 13 -2.17 1.73 -39.64
N VAL A 14 -0.99 2.11 -39.14
CA VAL A 14 -0.49 1.71 -37.81
C VAL A 14 0.37 2.84 -37.25
N LEU A 15 -0.20 4.04 -37.13
CA LEU A 15 0.30 5.02 -36.17
C LEU A 15 -0.67 5.02 -34.99
N LEU A 16 -0.52 3.91 -34.27
CA LEU A 16 -0.76 3.68 -32.85
C LEU A 16 -1.37 4.87 -32.11
N VAL A 17 -2.67 4.70 -31.87
CA VAL A 17 -3.40 5.22 -30.72
C VAL A 17 -2.65 4.78 -29.45
N VAL A 18 -1.68 5.57 -28.97
CA VAL A 18 -1.11 5.42 -27.62
C VAL A 18 -1.98 6.21 -26.64
N ALA A 19 -3.25 5.81 -26.57
CA ALA A 19 -4.12 6.11 -25.45
C ALA A 19 -4.05 4.93 -24.50
N SER A 20 -3.17 4.99 -23.49
CA SER A 20 -3.22 4.19 -22.23
C SER A 20 -1.87 4.18 -21.50
N SER A 21 -1.36 5.35 -21.08
CA SER A 21 -0.29 5.34 -20.07
C SER A 21 -0.90 5.12 -18.68
N ALA A 22 -0.94 3.84 -18.32
CA ALA A 22 -0.76 3.31 -16.97
C ALA A 22 -1.81 3.71 -15.92
N MET A 23 -2.99 3.10 -16.00
CA MET A 23 -3.60 2.58 -14.78
C MET A 23 -2.73 1.39 -14.36
N ALA A 24 -1.77 1.61 -13.46
CA ALA A 24 -1.10 0.50 -12.79
C ALA A 24 -2.18 -0.45 -12.27
N PRO A 25 -2.05 -1.78 -12.42
CA PRO A 25 -2.99 -2.69 -11.79
C PRO A 25 -2.97 -2.34 -10.30
N ALA A 26 -4.10 -1.89 -9.76
CA ALA A 26 -4.27 -1.89 -8.33
C ALA A 26 -4.07 -3.35 -7.94
N ALA A 27 -2.91 -3.67 -7.35
CA ALA A 27 -2.74 -4.92 -6.64
C ALA A 27 -3.99 -5.02 -5.77
N ALA A 28 -4.75 -6.12 -5.93
CA ALA A 28 -5.95 -6.34 -5.14
C ALA A 28 -5.50 -6.57 -3.70
N GLY A 29 -5.20 -5.48 -3.01
CA GLY A 29 -4.70 -5.49 -1.66
C GLY A 29 -5.80 -5.99 -0.76
N PHE A 30 -5.43 -6.93 0.10
CA PHE A 30 -6.35 -7.50 1.07
C PHE A 30 -6.55 -6.46 2.17
N THR A 31 -7.79 -6.00 2.32
CA THR A 31 -8.14 -5.08 3.40
C THR A 31 -8.39 -5.87 4.68
N VAL A 32 -7.64 -5.55 5.73
CA VAL A 32 -7.78 -6.15 7.06
C VAL A 32 -8.09 -5.03 8.03
N CYS A 33 -9.16 -5.14 8.82
CA CYS A 33 -9.53 -4.12 9.82
C CYS A 33 -9.60 -2.67 9.26
N GLY A 34 -10.08 -2.52 8.03
CA GLY A 34 -10.19 -1.22 7.37
C GLY A 34 -8.87 -0.63 6.86
N VAL A 35 -7.77 -1.39 6.88
CA VAL A 35 -6.49 -0.99 6.26
C VAL A 35 -6.12 -1.94 5.13
N ASP A 36 -5.61 -1.35 4.06
CA ASP A 36 -4.96 -2.11 2.99
C ASP A 36 -3.63 -2.67 3.51
N ALA A 37 -3.49 -3.99 3.50
CA ALA A 37 -2.35 -4.65 4.12
C ALA A 37 -1.03 -4.35 3.41
N ASP A 38 -1.01 -4.33 2.07
CA ASP A 38 0.17 -3.99 1.27
C ASP A 38 0.63 -2.56 1.54
N ARG A 39 -0.30 -1.61 1.58
CA ARG A 39 -0.02 -0.21 1.95
C ARG A 39 0.48 -0.11 3.38
N MET A 40 -0.10 -0.85 4.32
CA MET A 40 0.34 -0.84 5.71
C MET A 40 1.74 -1.42 5.85
N GLU A 41 2.04 -2.55 5.22
CA GLU A 41 3.38 -3.15 5.22
C GLU A 41 4.40 -2.21 4.57
N ALA A 42 4.09 -1.70 3.38
CA ALA A 42 4.94 -0.77 2.68
C ALA A 42 5.22 0.46 3.57
N ALA A 43 4.18 1.04 4.20
CA ALA A 43 4.21 2.26 5.00
C ALA A 43 4.85 2.11 6.38
N CYS A 44 4.51 1.06 7.11
CA CYS A 44 4.83 0.88 8.52
C CYS A 44 5.89 -0.21 8.77
N GLY A 45 6.17 -1.06 7.79
CA GLY A 45 6.97 -2.28 7.96
C GLY A 45 8.38 -2.03 8.51
N SER A 46 9.05 -0.95 8.10
CA SER A 46 10.39 -0.61 8.60
C SER A 46 10.39 -0.26 10.09
N TYR A 47 9.36 0.46 10.54
CA TYR A 47 9.14 0.78 11.95
C TYR A 47 8.71 -0.45 12.75
N CYS A 48 7.87 -1.32 12.20
CA CYS A 48 7.34 -2.51 12.87
C CYS A 48 8.30 -3.71 12.91
N ARG A 49 9.33 -3.74 12.06
CA ARG A 49 10.25 -4.87 11.97
C ARG A 49 10.96 -5.12 13.31
N ALA A 50 11.05 -6.39 13.70
CA ALA A 50 11.82 -6.79 14.87
C ALA A 50 13.27 -6.27 14.81
N GLY A 51 13.75 -5.67 15.90
CA GLY A 51 15.07 -5.05 15.96
C GLY A 51 15.19 -3.68 15.28
N SER A 52 14.09 -3.09 14.79
CA SER A 52 14.10 -1.73 14.23
C SER A 52 14.59 -0.70 15.25
N ARG A 53 15.47 0.20 14.80
CA ARG A 53 15.99 1.33 15.60
C ARG A 53 15.25 2.64 15.36
N GLU A 54 14.21 2.62 14.53
CA GLU A 54 13.40 3.80 14.26
C GLU A 54 12.71 4.28 15.53
N ARG A 55 12.74 5.59 15.80
CA ARG A 55 12.15 6.19 17.01
C ARG A 55 10.66 6.51 16.87
N ALA A 56 10.20 6.68 15.62
CA ALA A 56 8.83 7.02 15.27
C ALA A 56 8.49 6.47 13.88
N PRO A 57 7.22 6.14 13.61
CA PRO A 57 6.78 5.76 12.27
C PRO A 57 6.81 6.97 11.32
N ARG A 58 6.92 6.69 10.02
CA ARG A 58 6.83 7.71 8.99
C ARG A 58 5.41 8.26 8.82
N ARG A 59 5.28 9.45 8.21
CA ARG A 59 3.98 10.11 8.02
C ARG A 59 3.02 9.27 7.19
N GLU A 60 3.54 8.54 6.21
CA GLU A 60 2.77 7.65 5.34
C GLU A 60 2.17 6.50 6.15
N CYS A 61 2.89 5.99 7.16
CA CYS A 61 2.36 4.98 8.08
C CYS A 61 1.17 5.54 8.86
N CYS A 62 1.31 6.73 9.45
CA CYS A 62 0.21 7.38 10.16
C CYS A 62 -1.00 7.63 9.25
N ALA A 63 -0.78 7.98 7.98
CA ALA A 63 -1.85 8.16 7.00
C ALA A 63 -2.53 6.83 6.62
N ALA A 64 -1.77 5.74 6.54
CA ALA A 64 -2.29 4.41 6.22
C ALA A 64 -3.20 3.86 7.32
N VAL A 65 -2.86 4.11 8.59
CA VAL A 65 -3.65 3.61 9.74
C VAL A 65 -4.66 4.60 10.30
N ARG A 66 -4.79 5.80 9.72
CA ARG A 66 -5.64 6.89 10.27
C ARG A 66 -7.10 6.48 10.51
N TYR A 67 -7.61 5.59 9.66
CA TYR A 67 -8.99 5.10 9.68
C TYR A 67 -9.08 3.61 9.98
N ALA A 68 -8.02 3.04 10.54
CA ALA A 68 -8.00 1.63 10.92
C ALA A 68 -8.99 1.35 12.04
N ASP A 69 -9.60 0.16 12.01
CA ASP A 69 -10.26 -0.41 13.17
C ASP A 69 -9.22 -1.02 14.10
N PHE A 70 -8.77 -0.22 15.07
CA PHE A 70 -7.78 -0.66 16.04
C PHE A 70 -8.28 -1.77 16.96
N GLY A 71 -9.59 -1.87 17.23
CA GLY A 71 -10.16 -2.96 18.01
C GLY A 71 -10.06 -4.29 17.27
N CYS A 72 -10.30 -4.27 15.96
CA CYS A 72 -10.04 -5.39 15.08
C CYS A 72 -8.54 -5.72 15.02
N LEU A 73 -7.67 -4.73 14.84
CA LEU A 73 -6.20 -4.94 14.77
C LEU A 73 -5.63 -5.54 16.07
N CYS A 74 -6.17 -5.16 17.25
CA CYS A 74 -5.76 -5.75 18.53
C CYS A 74 -5.88 -7.28 18.53
N LYS A 75 -6.89 -7.85 17.84
CA LYS A 75 -7.09 -9.31 17.77
C LYS A 75 -5.96 -10.06 17.06
N TYR A 76 -5.16 -9.35 16.26
CA TYR A 76 -4.01 -9.91 15.56
C TYR A 76 -2.70 -9.77 16.35
N ARG A 77 -2.71 -9.14 17.52
CA ARG A 77 -1.52 -8.95 18.38
C ARG A 77 -0.74 -10.24 18.59
N ASP A 78 -1.44 -11.28 19.03
CA ASP A 78 -0.80 -12.53 19.42
C ASP A 78 -0.28 -13.29 18.19
N ALA A 79 -0.97 -13.18 17.06
CA ALA A 79 -0.49 -13.68 15.77
C ALA A 79 0.79 -12.96 15.33
N LEU A 80 0.85 -11.62 15.47
CA LEU A 80 2.07 -10.84 15.19
C LEU A 80 3.24 -11.29 16.08
N GLN A 81 2.99 -11.52 17.37
CA GLN A 81 4.01 -12.03 18.29
C GLN A 81 4.53 -13.42 17.88
N SER A 82 3.65 -14.30 17.40
CA SER A 82 4.03 -15.64 16.95
C SER A 82 4.85 -15.66 15.67
N MET A 83 4.72 -14.65 14.79
CA MET A 83 5.50 -14.60 13.53
C MET A 83 6.97 -14.21 13.75
N GLY A 84 7.29 -13.49 14.82
CA GLY A 84 8.65 -13.14 15.22
C GLY A 84 9.41 -12.13 14.34
N ASN A 85 8.91 -11.84 13.13
CA ASN A 85 9.47 -10.86 12.20
C ASN A 85 8.98 -9.42 12.46
N ILE A 86 7.83 -9.28 13.13
CA ILE A 86 7.20 -8.00 13.50
C ILE A 86 7.21 -7.87 15.02
N ASP A 87 7.65 -6.70 15.50
CA ASP A 87 7.55 -6.32 16.89
C ASP A 87 6.12 -5.79 17.17
N ALA A 88 5.30 -6.65 17.78
CA ALA A 88 3.92 -6.31 18.13
C ALA A 88 3.84 -5.09 19.06
N GLY A 89 4.80 -4.93 19.97
CA GLY A 89 4.85 -3.78 20.89
C GLY A 89 5.07 -2.47 20.14
N ARG A 90 5.91 -2.48 19.10
CA ARG A 90 6.10 -1.32 18.21
C ARG A 90 4.86 -1.06 17.38
N ALA A 91 4.23 -2.10 16.82
CA ALA A 91 2.98 -1.96 16.07
C ALA A 91 1.87 -1.31 16.92
N MET A 92 1.69 -1.74 18.17
CA MET A 92 0.68 -1.18 19.08
C MET A 92 1.00 0.25 19.56
N GLN A 93 2.24 0.72 19.41
CA GLN A 93 2.58 2.11 19.71
C GLN A 93 2.25 3.09 18.57
N ILE A 94 2.02 2.61 17.35
CA ILE A 94 1.75 3.47 16.18
C ILE A 94 0.63 4.48 16.45
N PRO A 95 -0.54 4.09 16.98
CA PRO A 95 -1.65 5.03 17.13
C PRO A 95 -1.31 6.18 18.08
N SER A 96 -0.60 5.89 19.18
CA SER A 96 -0.10 6.88 20.13
C SER A 96 0.95 7.80 19.48
N LYS A 97 1.94 7.23 18.77
CA LYS A 97 2.99 7.99 18.07
C LYS A 97 2.42 8.88 16.96
N CYS A 98 1.36 8.43 16.29
CA CYS A 98 0.64 9.16 15.26
C CYS A 98 -0.45 10.10 15.81
N ARG A 99 -0.68 10.13 17.13
CA ARG A 99 -1.70 10.95 17.81
C ARG A 99 -3.12 10.73 17.27
N ILE A 100 -3.46 9.48 16.96
CA ILE A 100 -4.77 9.11 16.45
C ILE A 100 -5.78 9.12 17.60
N LYS A 101 -6.80 9.97 17.50
CA LYS A 101 -7.86 10.08 18.51
C LYS A 101 -8.74 8.83 18.50
N GLY A 102 -9.13 8.35 19.68
CA GLY A 102 -10.01 7.19 19.82
C GLY A 102 -9.33 5.84 19.61
N ALA A 103 -8.00 5.81 19.43
CA ALA A 103 -7.27 4.56 19.45
C ALA A 103 -7.29 3.93 20.86
N PRO A 104 -7.34 2.59 20.97
CA PRO A 104 -7.32 1.90 22.25
C PRO A 104 -6.01 2.18 22.98
N THR A 105 -6.09 2.31 24.31
CA THR A 105 -4.91 2.51 25.17
C THR A 105 -4.16 1.21 25.45
N SER A 106 -4.79 0.06 25.20
CA SER A 106 -4.21 -1.26 25.38
C SER A 106 -4.78 -2.26 24.39
N CYS A 107 -3.87 -3.05 23.80
CA CYS A 107 -4.07 -4.40 23.31
C CYS A 107 -3.04 -5.27 24.08
#